data_AF-A0A259S4S2-F1
#
_entry.id   AF-A0A259S4S2-F1
#
_cell.length_a   1.000
_cell.length_b   1.000
_cell.length_c   1.000
_cell.angle_alpha   90.00
_cell.angle_beta   90.00
_cell.angle_gamma   90.00
#
_symmetry.space_group_name_H-M   'P 1'
#
loop_
_entity.id
_entity.type
_entity.pdbx_description
1 polymer ?
#
loop_
_entity_poly.entity_id
_entity_poly.type
_entity_poly.pdbx_seq_one_letter_code
_entity_poly.pdbx_strand_id
1 'polypeptide(L)'
;VGYGPVGEGVSAHLRALGARVGVAETDPVRALRAAHDGYETGHLRALAPGALVISATGAPHTVDAETLRVARVVAVAGGVPSEVDVDVAGLLPLELAGAALPHLERAGEGALLVARGGCVNLAAAEGNPIEIMDLSFAVQLSAVAQLLGTPLPAGVHRFPEEADDAVARAALAARGEALEVRSDAQLRAQHDWRSPRYREGAA
;
A
#
# COMPACT_ATOMS: atom_id res chain seq x y z
N VAL A 1 -8.47 3.32 -4.86
CA VAL A 1 -8.50 2.39 -6.00
C VAL A 1 -7.33 1.43 -5.85
N GLY A 2 -7.59 0.13 -5.84
CA GLY A 2 -6.63 -0.88 -5.45
C GLY A 2 -6.63 -1.14 -3.94
N TYR A 3 -6.49 -2.41 -3.57
CA TYR A 3 -6.50 -2.90 -2.17
C TYR A 3 -5.38 -3.93 -1.95
N GLY A 4 -4.19 -3.64 -2.50
CA GLY A 4 -2.95 -4.27 -2.07
C GLY A 4 -2.37 -3.58 -0.82
N PRO A 5 -1.10 -3.87 -0.44
CA PRO A 5 -0.51 -3.35 0.80
C PRO A 5 -0.60 -1.81 0.96
N VAL A 6 -0.39 -1.05 -0.13
CA VAL A 6 -0.55 0.42 -0.12
C VAL A 6 -2.01 0.81 0.10
N GLY A 7 -2.95 0.20 -0.62
CA GLY A 7 -4.38 0.47 -0.51
C GLY A 7 -4.95 0.10 0.86
N GLU A 8 -4.47 -0.99 1.47
CA GLU A 8 -4.81 -1.39 2.85
C GLU A 8 -4.39 -0.30 3.85
N GLY A 9 -3.14 0.16 3.77
CA GLY A 9 -2.62 1.23 4.64
C GLY A 9 -3.36 2.55 4.47
N VAL A 10 -3.59 2.99 3.23
CA VAL A 10 -4.35 4.20 2.91
C VAL A 10 -5.78 4.12 3.47
N SER A 11 -6.47 2.99 3.24
CA SER A 11 -7.85 2.81 3.68
C SER A 11 -7.97 2.82 5.21
N ALA A 12 -7.06 2.12 5.89
CA ALA A 12 -7.02 2.08 7.35
C ALA A 12 -6.76 3.47 7.95
N HIS A 13 -5.81 4.22 7.37
CA HIS A 13 -5.48 5.57 7.82
C HIS A 13 -6.65 6.54 7.65
N LEU A 14 -7.29 6.56 6.47
CA LEU A 14 -8.45 7.43 6.22
C LEU A 14 -9.62 7.09 7.14
N ARG A 15 -9.89 5.81 7.38
CA ARG A 15 -10.91 5.39 8.35
C ARG A 15 -10.59 5.87 9.75
N ALA A 16 -9.33 5.80 10.18
CA ALA A 16 -8.90 6.32 11.48
C ALA A 16 -9.09 7.84 11.62
N LEU A 17 -9.03 8.58 10.51
CA LEU A 17 -9.35 10.01 10.45
C LEU A 17 -10.87 10.29 10.36
N GLY A 18 -11.72 9.26 10.42
CA GLY A 18 -13.19 9.40 10.40
C GLY A 18 -13.80 9.44 9.00
N ALA A 19 -13.04 9.15 7.95
CA ALA A 19 -13.58 9.08 6.60
C ALA A 19 -14.45 7.81 6.42
N ARG A 20 -15.50 7.92 5.60
CA ARG A 20 -16.15 6.76 5.00
C ARG A 20 -15.34 6.33 3.80
N VAL A 21 -14.87 5.09 3.79
CA VAL A 21 -13.93 4.58 2.78
C VAL A 21 -14.62 3.56 1.89
N GLY A 22 -14.55 3.81 0.58
CA GLY A 22 -14.94 2.87 -0.46
C GLY A 22 -13.72 2.32 -1.21
N VAL A 23 -13.79 1.08 -1.66
CA VAL A 23 -12.72 0.36 -2.35
C VAL A 23 -13.21 -0.14 -3.70
N ALA A 24 -12.48 0.27 -4.75
CA ALA A 24 -12.60 -0.32 -6.08
C ALA A 24 -11.39 -1.23 -6.33
N GLU A 25 -11.65 -2.51 -6.60
CA GLU A 25 -10.62 -3.51 -6.90
C GLU A 25 -11.01 -4.41 -8.09
N THR A 26 -10.01 -4.85 -8.84
CA THR A 26 -10.12 -5.82 -9.93
C THR A 26 -9.83 -7.25 -9.46
N ASP A 27 -8.98 -7.43 -8.45
CA ASP A 27 -8.72 -8.75 -7.84
C ASP A 27 -9.88 -9.14 -6.91
N PRO A 28 -10.55 -10.28 -7.14
CA PRO A 28 -11.72 -10.68 -6.36
C PRO A 28 -11.38 -11.05 -4.90
N VAL A 29 -10.18 -11.57 -4.62
CA VAL A 29 -9.75 -11.92 -3.26
C VAL A 29 -9.52 -10.65 -2.45
N ARG A 30 -8.85 -9.66 -3.04
CA ARG A 30 -8.60 -8.37 -2.39
C ARG A 30 -9.88 -7.55 -2.23
N ALA A 31 -10.78 -7.57 -3.22
CA ALA A 31 -12.10 -6.98 -3.10
C ALA A 31 -12.89 -7.62 -1.94
N LEU A 32 -12.93 -8.95 -1.87
CA LEU A 32 -13.61 -9.66 -0.79
C LEU A 32 -12.99 -9.32 0.58
N ARG A 33 -11.66 -9.24 0.67
CA ARG A 33 -10.94 -8.84 1.88
C ARG A 33 -11.32 -7.42 2.31
N ALA A 34 -11.37 -6.46 1.38
CA ALA A 34 -11.81 -5.10 1.67
C ALA A 34 -13.23 -5.05 2.26
N ALA A 35 -14.16 -5.84 1.71
CA ALA A 35 -15.51 -5.94 2.25
C ALA A 35 -15.51 -6.53 3.68
N HIS A 36 -14.67 -7.53 3.96
CA HIS A 36 -14.53 -8.11 5.30
C HIS A 36 -13.87 -7.14 6.30
N ASP A 37 -12.97 -6.28 5.83
CA ASP A 37 -12.39 -5.21 6.64
C ASP A 37 -13.38 -4.07 6.93
N GLY A 38 -14.58 -4.12 6.32
CA GLY A 38 -15.72 -3.24 6.58
C GLY A 38 -15.86 -2.06 5.61
N TYR A 39 -15.22 -2.11 4.45
CA TYR A 39 -15.30 -1.04 3.44
C TYR A 39 -16.43 -1.29 2.43
N GLU A 40 -16.99 -0.20 1.90
CA GLU A 40 -17.93 -0.30 0.76
C GLU A 40 -17.14 -0.68 -0.49
N THR A 41 -17.43 -1.85 -1.07
CA THR A 41 -16.76 -2.30 -2.29
C THR A 41 -17.63 -2.07 -3.52
N GLY A 42 -17.06 -1.55 -4.60
CA GLY A 42 -17.80 -1.32 -5.82
C GLY A 42 -16.96 -0.83 -6.98
N HIS A 43 -17.60 -0.60 -8.13
CA HIS A 43 -16.92 -0.01 -9.27
C HIS A 43 -16.54 1.45 -9.00
N LEU A 44 -15.36 1.87 -9.47
CA LEU A 44 -14.86 3.23 -9.30
C LEU A 44 -15.88 4.29 -9.76
N ARG A 45 -16.53 4.09 -10.91
CA ARG A 45 -17.58 5.00 -11.44
C ARG A 45 -18.72 5.30 -10.45
N ALA A 46 -19.06 4.35 -9.57
CA ALA A 46 -20.12 4.50 -8.58
C ALA A 46 -19.61 5.19 -7.31
N LEU A 47 -18.34 4.96 -6.95
CA LEU A 47 -17.72 5.47 -5.72
C LEU A 47 -17.08 6.86 -5.90
N ALA A 48 -16.66 7.21 -7.12
CA ALA A 48 -15.93 8.43 -7.41
C ALA A 48 -16.71 9.76 -7.30
N PRO A 49 -18.02 9.85 -7.61
CA PRO A 49 -18.73 11.13 -7.62
C PRO A 49 -18.62 11.89 -6.28
N GLY A 50 -18.01 13.09 -6.33
CA GLY A 50 -17.81 13.95 -5.15
C GLY A 50 -16.76 13.45 -4.15
N ALA A 51 -16.07 12.35 -4.42
CA ALA A 51 -15.13 11.72 -3.49
C ALA A 51 -13.71 12.31 -3.57
N LEU A 52 -12.93 12.06 -2.52
CA LEU A 52 -11.47 12.02 -2.59
C LEU A 52 -11.08 10.65 -3.16
N VAL A 53 -10.58 10.63 -4.40
CA VAL A 53 -10.12 9.41 -5.06
C VAL A 53 -8.60 9.32 -4.88
N ILE A 54 -8.15 8.23 -4.25
CA ILE A 54 -6.72 7.92 -4.12
C ILE A 54 -6.42 6.66 -4.92
N SER A 55 -5.54 6.76 -5.92
CA SER A 55 -5.03 5.60 -6.63
C SER A 55 -3.91 4.95 -5.84
N ALA A 56 -3.99 3.64 -5.63
CA ALA A 56 -2.99 2.83 -4.93
C ALA A 56 -2.71 1.52 -5.69
N THR A 57 -2.86 1.56 -7.02
CA THR A 57 -2.70 0.40 -7.90
C THR A 57 -1.26 0.28 -8.40
N GLY A 58 -0.56 1.40 -8.58
CA GLY A 58 0.73 1.43 -9.28
C GLY A 58 0.59 1.02 -10.75
N ALA A 59 -0.57 1.25 -11.36
CA ALA A 59 -0.85 0.94 -12.75
C ALA A 59 -1.22 2.21 -13.54
N PRO A 60 -0.67 2.41 -14.76
CA PRO A 60 -1.11 3.48 -15.65
C PRO A 60 -2.62 3.40 -15.93
N HIS A 61 -3.23 4.53 -16.24
CA HIS A 61 -4.64 4.65 -16.63
C HIS A 61 -5.64 4.18 -15.57
N THR A 62 -5.24 4.25 -14.29
CA THR A 62 -6.13 3.87 -13.18
C THR A 62 -7.21 4.90 -12.94
N VAL A 63 -6.86 6.19 -13.04
CA VAL A 63 -7.82 7.30 -12.94
C VAL A 63 -8.01 7.91 -14.31
N ASP A 64 -9.11 7.54 -14.96
CA ASP A 64 -9.47 8.02 -16.28
C ASP A 64 -10.11 9.43 -16.26
N ALA A 65 -10.33 9.98 -17.45
CA ALA A 65 -10.92 11.31 -17.64
C ALA A 65 -12.36 11.42 -17.08
N GLU A 66 -13.14 10.33 -17.08
CA GLU A 66 -14.48 10.32 -16.51
C GLU A 66 -14.42 10.44 -14.98
N THR A 67 -13.54 9.68 -14.34
CA THR A 67 -13.27 9.77 -12.91
C THR A 67 -12.78 11.16 -12.53
N LEU A 68 -11.85 11.72 -13.31
CA LEU A 68 -11.38 13.11 -13.13
C LEU A 68 -12.52 14.13 -13.19
N ARG A 69 -13.56 13.92 -14.00
CA ARG A 69 -14.70 14.85 -14.10
C ARG A 69 -15.62 14.81 -12.88
N VAL A 70 -15.79 13.65 -12.26
CA VAL A 70 -16.79 13.45 -11.20
C VAL A 70 -16.20 13.49 -9.79
N ALA A 71 -14.91 13.19 -9.64
CA ALA A 71 -14.22 13.25 -8.36
C ALA A 71 -14.05 14.70 -7.88
N ARG A 72 -14.04 14.88 -6.56
CA ARG A 72 -13.76 16.19 -5.96
C ARG A 72 -12.26 16.47 -5.91
N VAL A 73 -11.49 15.49 -5.45
CA VAL A 73 -10.03 15.54 -5.33
C VAL A 73 -9.47 14.20 -5.82
N VAL A 74 -8.32 14.23 -6.49
CA VAL A 74 -7.58 13.06 -6.95
C VAL A 74 -6.15 13.15 -6.45
N ALA A 75 -5.66 12.07 -5.84
CA ALA A 75 -4.27 11.89 -5.44
C ALA A 75 -3.79 10.49 -5.79
N VAL A 76 -2.47 10.28 -5.82
CA VAL A 76 -1.85 9.02 -6.20
C VAL A 76 -0.88 8.57 -5.11
N ALA A 77 -0.99 7.32 -4.69
CA ALA A 77 -0.07 6.64 -3.77
C ALA A 77 0.70 5.49 -4.46
N GLY A 78 0.31 5.07 -5.68
CA GLY A 78 1.03 4.06 -6.46
C GLY A 78 2.33 4.58 -7.04
N GLY A 79 2.26 5.74 -7.72
CA GLY A 79 3.43 6.53 -8.10
C GLY A 79 4.08 6.12 -9.43
N VAL A 80 3.32 5.48 -10.33
CA VAL A 80 3.83 5.15 -11.67
C VAL A 80 3.48 6.22 -12.70
N PRO A 81 4.26 6.36 -13.79
CA PRO A 81 3.91 7.27 -14.87
C PRO A 81 2.50 6.99 -15.41
N SER A 82 1.76 8.07 -15.70
CA SER A 82 0.40 8.02 -16.27
C SER A 82 -0.62 7.24 -15.44
N GLU A 83 -0.47 7.13 -14.12
CA GLU A 83 -1.52 6.55 -13.25
C GLU A 83 -2.83 7.37 -13.28
N VAL A 84 -2.74 8.65 -13.67
CA VAL A 84 -3.86 9.56 -13.94
C VAL A 84 -3.81 10.01 -15.40
N ASP A 85 -4.94 9.93 -16.10
CA ASP A 85 -5.08 10.26 -17.52
C ASP A 85 -5.29 11.76 -17.75
N VAL A 86 -4.23 12.53 -17.53
CA VAL A 86 -4.22 13.98 -17.76
C VAL A 86 -2.86 14.43 -18.27
N ASP A 87 -2.85 15.39 -19.20
CA ASP A 87 -1.62 16.09 -19.55
C ASP A 87 -1.25 17.05 -18.42
N VAL A 88 -0.21 16.68 -17.67
CA VAL A 88 0.29 17.42 -16.51
C VAL A 88 1.18 18.60 -16.87
N ALA A 89 1.68 18.68 -18.12
CA ALA A 89 2.65 19.71 -18.52
C ALA A 89 2.02 21.11 -18.52
N GLY A 90 0.73 21.20 -18.88
CA GLY A 90 -0.03 22.45 -18.92
C GLY A 90 -0.70 22.84 -17.61
N LEU A 91 -0.62 22.01 -16.56
CA LEU A 91 -1.29 22.30 -15.29
C LEU A 91 -0.58 23.40 -14.51
N LEU A 92 -1.36 24.37 -14.04
CA LEU A 92 -0.91 25.45 -13.18
C LEU A 92 -1.37 25.22 -11.74
N PRO A 93 -0.54 25.55 -10.73
CA PRO A 93 -0.95 25.57 -9.33
C PRO A 93 -2.19 26.44 -9.11
N LEU A 94 -3.08 25.98 -8.24
CA LEU A 94 -4.23 26.73 -7.79
C LEU A 94 -3.77 27.91 -6.94
N GLU A 95 -4.36 29.08 -7.15
CA GLU A 95 -4.12 30.25 -6.30
C GLU A 95 -5.28 30.45 -5.31
N LEU A 96 -4.95 30.68 -4.05
CA LEU A 96 -5.90 31.00 -2.99
C LEU A 96 -5.44 32.26 -2.25
N ALA A 97 -6.28 33.30 -2.24
CA ALA A 97 -5.99 34.58 -1.59
C ALA A 97 -4.65 35.21 -2.01
N GLY A 98 -4.25 35.04 -3.28
CA GLY A 98 -3.00 35.57 -3.82
C GLY A 98 -1.76 34.74 -3.52
N ALA A 99 -1.91 33.54 -2.92
CA ALA A 99 -0.83 32.59 -2.72
C ALA A 99 -1.04 31.34 -3.58
N ALA A 100 0.00 30.92 -4.30
CA ALA A 100 -0.01 29.67 -5.04
C ALA A 100 0.08 28.46 -4.08
N LEU A 101 -0.74 27.44 -4.33
CA LEU A 101 -0.70 26.16 -3.65
C LEU A 101 0.13 25.19 -4.50
N PRO A 102 1.43 24.98 -4.18
CA PRO A 102 2.40 24.39 -5.11
C PRO A 102 2.13 22.93 -5.51
N HIS A 103 1.28 22.23 -4.75
CA HIS A 103 0.95 20.83 -4.95
C HIS A 103 -0.53 20.60 -5.28
N LEU A 104 -1.27 21.64 -5.66
CA LEU A 104 -2.68 21.51 -5.95
C LEU A 104 -2.99 22.17 -7.28
N GLU A 105 -3.44 21.39 -8.25
CA GLU A 105 -3.80 21.84 -9.58
C GLU A 105 -5.28 21.58 -9.88
N ARG A 106 -5.80 22.27 -10.88
CA ARG A 106 -7.14 22.02 -11.42
C ARG A 106 -7.02 21.21 -12.71
N ALA A 107 -7.54 19.98 -12.73
CA ALA A 107 -7.59 19.17 -13.94
C ALA A 107 -8.75 19.60 -14.85
N GLY A 108 -8.54 20.66 -15.64
CA GLY A 108 -9.59 21.26 -16.48
C GLY A 108 -10.79 21.74 -15.65
N GLU A 109 -12.01 21.39 -16.08
CA GLU A 109 -13.23 21.62 -15.29
C GLU A 109 -13.49 20.53 -14.21
N GLY A 110 -12.58 19.55 -14.06
CA GLY A 110 -12.80 18.28 -13.34
C GLY A 110 -12.46 18.30 -11.85
N ALA A 111 -11.50 17.47 -11.42
CA ALA A 111 -11.08 17.29 -10.03
C ALA A 111 -9.91 18.22 -9.65
N LEU A 112 -9.74 18.46 -8.34
CA LEU A 112 -8.49 19.01 -7.85
C LEU A 112 -7.47 17.88 -7.86
N LEU A 113 -6.37 18.06 -8.57
CA LEU A 113 -5.30 17.08 -8.66
C LEU A 113 -4.21 17.46 -7.68
N VAL A 114 -3.76 16.51 -6.88
CA VAL A 114 -2.64 16.72 -5.96
C VAL A 114 -1.34 16.32 -6.63
N ALA A 115 -0.34 17.18 -6.52
CA ALA A 115 1.04 16.97 -6.98
C ALA A 115 1.14 16.51 -8.43
N ARG A 116 0.28 17.03 -9.32
CA ARG A 116 0.22 16.61 -10.73
C ARG A 116 0.04 15.10 -10.92
N GLY A 117 -0.61 14.41 -9.97
CA GLY A 117 -0.77 12.95 -10.02
C GLY A 117 0.52 12.18 -9.70
N GLY A 118 1.56 12.84 -9.21
CA GLY A 118 2.74 12.20 -8.64
C GLY A 118 2.43 11.46 -7.34
N CYS A 119 3.36 10.61 -6.91
CA CYS A 119 3.26 9.89 -5.65
C CYS A 119 3.16 10.88 -4.48
N VAL A 120 1.96 11.03 -3.92
CA VAL A 120 1.55 12.16 -3.07
C VAL A 120 2.40 12.29 -1.82
N ASN A 121 2.77 11.17 -1.21
CA ASN A 121 3.61 11.17 -0.02
C ASN A 121 5.04 11.67 -0.30
N LEU A 122 5.56 11.49 -1.52
CA LEU A 122 6.88 11.97 -1.92
C LEU A 122 6.82 13.37 -2.53
N ALA A 123 5.79 13.65 -3.34
CA ALA A 123 5.72 14.85 -4.16
C ALA A 123 5.07 16.04 -3.44
N ALA A 124 4.28 15.79 -2.39
CA ALA A 124 3.59 16.81 -1.59
C ALA A 124 3.81 16.64 -0.07
N ALA A 125 4.68 15.73 0.34
CA ALA A 125 5.06 15.50 1.72
C ALA A 125 6.51 14.97 1.81
N GLU A 126 6.87 14.36 2.93
CA GLU A 126 8.26 13.97 3.26
C GLU A 126 8.56 12.48 3.03
N GLY A 127 7.64 11.74 2.42
CA GLY A 127 7.75 10.31 2.19
C GLY A 127 7.42 9.46 3.41
N ASN A 128 8.02 8.28 3.47
CA ASN A 128 7.83 7.35 4.57
C ASN A 128 8.72 7.75 5.77
N PRO A 129 8.24 7.62 7.02
CA PRO A 129 9.04 7.86 8.21
C PRO A 129 10.29 6.98 8.27
N ILE A 130 11.33 7.46 8.98
CA ILE A 130 12.61 6.75 9.05
C ILE A 130 12.46 5.37 9.69
N GLU A 131 11.54 5.19 10.63
CA GLU A 131 11.31 3.95 11.36
C GLU A 131 10.90 2.79 10.46
N ILE A 132 10.23 3.06 9.34
CA ILE A 132 9.88 2.03 8.33
C ILE A 132 10.94 1.95 7.22
N MET A 133 11.62 3.06 6.92
CA MET A 133 12.69 3.09 5.93
C MET A 133 13.93 2.34 6.41
N ASP A 134 14.26 2.37 7.70
CA ASP A 134 15.34 1.59 8.29
C ASP A 134 15.17 0.09 8.04
N LEU A 135 13.94 -0.42 8.15
CA LEU A 135 13.63 -1.82 7.85
C LEU A 135 13.82 -2.13 6.36
N SER A 136 13.36 -1.23 5.49
CA SER A 136 13.52 -1.38 4.04
C SER A 136 14.99 -1.38 3.63
N PHE A 137 15.80 -0.48 4.19
CA PHE A 137 17.23 -0.41 3.93
C PHE A 137 18.00 -1.59 4.54
N ALA A 138 17.57 -2.12 5.69
CA ALA A 138 18.14 -3.34 6.26
C ALA A 138 17.93 -4.56 5.33
N VAL A 139 16.73 -4.71 4.75
CA VAL A 139 16.46 -5.75 3.73
C VAL A 139 17.34 -5.55 2.50
N GLN A 140 17.45 -4.31 1.98
CA GLN A 140 18.31 -4.02 0.82
C GLN A 140 19.79 -4.30 1.11
N LEU A 141 20.29 -3.93 2.28
CA LEU A 141 21.66 -4.21 2.70
C LEU A 141 21.92 -5.72 2.81
N SER A 142 20.96 -6.47 3.39
CA SER A 142 21.02 -7.93 3.47
C SER A 142 21.06 -8.58 2.08
N ALA A 143 20.25 -8.08 1.14
CA ALA A 143 20.26 -8.53 -0.25
C ALA A 143 21.59 -8.26 -0.95
N VAL A 144 22.20 -7.09 -0.76
CA VAL A 144 23.54 -6.77 -1.28
C VAL A 144 24.59 -7.72 -0.69
N ALA A 145 24.55 -7.97 0.62
CA ALA A 145 25.46 -8.92 1.27
C ALA A 145 25.32 -10.33 0.67
N GLN A 146 24.10 -10.77 0.38
CA GLN A 146 23.86 -12.05 -0.28
C GLN A 146 24.46 -12.12 -1.68
N LEU A 147 24.27 -11.08 -2.50
CA LEU A 147 24.84 -11.01 -3.85
C LEU A 147 26.37 -11.04 -3.87
N LEU A 148 27.00 -10.49 -2.83
CA LEU A 148 28.46 -10.52 -2.67
C LEU A 148 28.97 -11.88 -2.19
N GLY A 149 28.20 -12.58 -1.36
CA GLY A 149 28.60 -13.85 -0.75
C GLY A 149 28.22 -15.09 -1.55
N THR A 150 27.19 -15.03 -2.38
CA THR A 150 26.64 -16.18 -3.11
C THR A 150 26.45 -15.85 -4.59
N PRO A 151 27.13 -16.55 -5.52
CA PRO A 151 26.91 -16.34 -6.95
C PRO A 151 25.50 -16.82 -7.33
N LEU A 152 24.68 -15.90 -7.84
CA LEU A 152 23.35 -16.20 -8.36
C LEU A 152 23.35 -16.11 -9.89
N PRO A 153 22.60 -16.98 -10.60
CA PRO A 153 22.45 -16.85 -12.05
C PRO A 153 21.69 -15.56 -12.39
N ALA A 154 21.84 -15.06 -13.61
CA ALA A 154 21.08 -13.88 -14.05
C ALA A 154 19.57 -14.14 -13.97
N GLY A 155 18.84 -13.25 -13.30
CA GLY A 155 17.39 -13.38 -13.11
C GLY A 155 16.89 -12.64 -11.87
N VAL A 156 15.57 -12.75 -11.64
CA VAL A 156 14.92 -12.25 -10.42
C VAL A 156 14.89 -13.38 -9.41
N HIS A 157 15.47 -13.13 -8.24
CA HIS A 157 15.53 -14.09 -7.14
C HIS A 157 14.63 -13.66 -6.02
N ARG A 158 13.97 -14.64 -5.38
CA ARG A 158 13.24 -14.38 -4.15
C ARG A 158 14.24 -14.10 -3.04
N PHE A 159 13.97 -13.08 -2.23
CA PHE A 159 14.74 -12.82 -1.02
C PHE A 159 14.55 -13.99 -0.03
N PRO A 160 15.63 -14.56 0.55
CA PRO A 160 15.54 -15.70 1.46
C PRO A 160 14.72 -15.37 2.72
N GLU A 161 13.89 -16.31 3.15
CA GLU A 161 13.07 -16.17 4.35
C GLU A 161 13.95 -16.03 5.60
N GLU A 162 15.06 -16.76 5.67
CA GLU A 162 16.00 -16.69 6.79
C GLU A 162 16.69 -15.32 6.89
N ALA A 163 16.91 -14.66 5.76
CA ALA A 163 17.51 -13.34 5.71
C ALA A 163 16.50 -12.26 6.17
N ASP A 164 15.22 -12.42 5.84
CA ASP A 164 14.14 -11.56 6.31
C ASP A 164 13.92 -11.71 7.82
N ASP A 165 13.92 -12.96 8.30
CA ASP A 165 13.89 -13.29 9.74
C ASP A 165 15.05 -12.67 10.51
N ALA A 166 16.25 -12.68 9.94
CA ALA A 166 17.43 -12.06 10.56
C ALA A 166 17.28 -10.54 10.69
N VAL A 167 16.74 -9.87 9.66
CA VAL A 167 16.44 -8.42 9.70
C VAL A 167 15.39 -8.13 10.77
N ALA A 168 14.31 -8.90 10.83
CA ALA A 168 13.25 -8.72 11.83
C ALA A 168 13.79 -8.90 13.26
N ARG A 169 14.60 -9.93 13.52
CA ARG A 169 15.24 -10.15 14.84
C ARG A 169 16.18 -9.01 15.22
N ALA A 170 16.98 -8.52 14.28
CA ALA A 170 17.88 -7.40 14.52
C ALA A 170 17.10 -6.12 14.87
N ALA A 171 16.01 -5.84 14.16
CA ALA A 171 15.15 -4.69 14.43
C ALA A 171 14.50 -4.77 15.81
N LEU A 172 13.97 -5.93 16.20
CA LEU A 172 13.39 -6.15 17.54
C LEU A 172 14.44 -6.00 18.65
N ALA A 173 15.63 -6.57 18.45
CA ALA A 173 16.73 -6.46 19.41
C ALA A 173 17.18 -5.00 19.60
N ALA A 174 17.27 -4.22 18.52
CA ALA A 174 17.60 -2.81 18.57
C ALA A 174 16.56 -1.98 19.36
N ARG A 175 15.30 -2.43 19.39
CA ARG A 175 14.19 -1.83 20.15
C ARG A 175 14.09 -2.36 21.59
N GLY A 176 14.94 -3.31 21.98
CA GLY A 176 14.88 -3.97 23.28
C GLY A 176 13.67 -4.90 23.44
N GLU A 177 13.07 -5.33 22.33
CA GLU A 177 11.89 -6.21 22.33
C GLU A 177 12.33 -7.68 22.32
N ALA A 178 11.73 -8.48 23.22
CA ALA A 178 12.00 -9.91 23.32
C ALA A 178 10.97 -10.72 22.53
N LEU A 179 11.44 -11.75 21.84
CA LEU A 179 10.58 -12.71 21.16
C LEU A 179 10.11 -13.81 22.13
N GLU A 180 8.84 -14.16 22.03
CA GLU A 180 8.32 -15.36 22.68
C GLU A 180 8.96 -16.63 22.09
N VAL A 181 9.26 -17.60 22.95
CA VAL A 181 9.87 -18.86 22.55
C VAL A 181 8.85 -19.97 22.75
N ARG A 182 8.56 -20.70 21.67
CA ARG A 182 7.68 -21.86 21.73
C ARG A 182 8.27 -22.90 22.68
N SER A 183 7.48 -23.37 23.64
CA SER A 183 7.82 -24.52 24.47
C SER A 183 7.86 -25.81 23.64
N ASP A 184 8.58 -26.82 24.12
CA ASP A 184 8.61 -28.13 23.47
C ASP A 184 7.22 -28.75 23.32
N ALA A 185 6.30 -28.45 24.25
CA ALA A 185 4.91 -28.90 24.17
C ALA A 185 4.18 -28.26 22.97
N GLN A 186 4.38 -26.96 22.74
CA GLN A 186 3.82 -26.26 21.57
C GLN A 186 4.39 -26.80 20.27
N LEU A 187 5.71 -27.02 20.20
CA LEU A 187 6.37 -27.58 19.03
C LEU A 187 5.81 -28.97 18.69
N ARG A 188 5.72 -29.87 19.68
CA ARG A 188 5.14 -31.21 19.50
C ARG A 188 3.68 -31.18 19.02
N ALA A 189 2.88 -30.27 19.56
CA ALA A 189 1.46 -30.19 19.24
C ALA A 189 1.16 -29.62 17.83
N GLN A 190 2.04 -28.76 17.30
CA GLN A 190 1.80 -28.06 16.02
C GLN A 190 2.16 -28.87 14.76
N HIS A 191 2.69 -30.09 14.90
CA HIS A 191 3.00 -30.95 13.76
C HIS A 191 1.79 -31.71 13.20
N ASP A 192 0.64 -31.70 13.89
CA ASP A 192 -0.57 -32.41 13.44
C ASP A 192 -1.65 -31.44 12.97
N TRP A 193 -2.05 -31.55 11.71
CA TRP A 193 -3.13 -30.77 11.11
C TRP A 193 -4.52 -31.26 11.55
N ARG A 194 -4.61 -32.46 12.13
CA ARG A 194 -5.86 -33.01 12.64
C ARG A 194 -6.19 -32.33 13.97
N SER A 195 -7.36 -31.71 14.02
CA SER A 195 -7.88 -31.15 15.27
C SER A 195 -7.94 -32.24 16.33
N PRO A 196 -7.32 -32.05 17.51
CA PRO A 196 -7.45 -32.97 18.63
C PRO A 196 -8.91 -33.20 19.03
N ARG A 197 -9.81 -32.25 18.73
CA ARG A 197 -11.26 -32.34 19.01
C ARG A 197 -11.98 -33.43 18.21
N TYR A 198 -11.41 -33.92 17.11
CA TYR A 198 -12.03 -34.94 16.24
C TYR A 198 -11.28 -36.27 16.26
N ARG A 199 -10.45 -36.53 17.28
CA ARG A 199 -9.67 -37.78 17.38
C ARG A 199 -10.47 -38.98 17.91
N GLU A 200 -11.65 -38.77 18.51
CA GLU A 200 -12.49 -39.86 19.01
C GLU A 200 -13.43 -40.38 17.92
N GLY A 201 -13.24 -41.64 17.50
CA GLY A 201 -14.04 -42.30 16.47
C GLY A 201 -13.32 -43.40 15.67
N ALA A 202 -12.00 -43.51 15.80
CA ALA A 202 -11.23 -44.65 15.28
C ALA A 202 -10.93 -45.65 16.42
N ALA A 203 -11.95 -46.39 16.84
CA ALA A 203 -11.82 -47.62 17.62
C ALA A 203 -12.47 -48.75 16.84
#